data_AF-A0A835TYX8-F1
#
_entry.id   AF-A0A835TYX8-F1
#
_cell.length_a   1.000
_cell.length_b   1.000
_cell.length_c   1.000
_cell.angle_alpha   90.00
_cell.angle_beta   90.00
_cell.angle_gamma   90.00
#
_symmetry.space_group_name_H-M   'P 1'
#
loop_
_entity.id
_entity.type
_entity.pdbx_description
1 polymer ?
#
loop_
_entity_poly.entity_id
_entity_poly.type
_entity_poly.pdbx_seq_one_letter_code
_entity_poly.pdbx_strand_id
1 'polypeptide(L)'
;MFSPVMKEEARLIATIEQIDRAVGIVPRGAFVKTPLGSVHENRHFEGLSLVEAKKLSSYFHFTEPVNLKNKTLLEKANLDPSIDFLDSLEHDIPREFGDEVKEEQFHFSI
;
A
#
# COMPACT_ATOMS: atom_id res chain seq x y z
N MET A 1 5.29 -36.19 6.82
CA MET A 1 5.19 -34.80 7.30
C MET A 1 3.75 -34.38 7.20
N PHE A 2 3.09 -34.04 8.31
CA PHE A 2 1.73 -33.51 8.29
C PHE A 2 1.80 -32.02 7.94
N SER A 3 1.18 -31.61 6.84
CA SER A 3 0.93 -30.19 6.58
C SER A 3 -0.13 -29.72 7.57
N PRO A 4 0.08 -28.61 8.31
CA PRO A 4 -0.97 -28.07 9.14
C PRO A 4 -2.17 -27.70 8.25
N VAL A 5 -3.33 -28.29 8.56
CA VAL A 5 -4.59 -27.93 7.89
C VAL A 5 -4.90 -26.47 8.26
N MET A 6 -4.88 -25.58 7.28
CA MET A 6 -5.28 -24.20 7.48
C MET A 6 -6.76 -24.17 7.85
N LYS A 7 -7.07 -23.68 9.04
CA LYS A 7 -8.45 -23.49 9.48
C LYS A 7 -9.07 -22.33 8.73
N GLU A 8 -10.37 -22.42 8.47
CA GLU A 8 -11.12 -21.37 7.80
C GLU A 8 -11.04 -20.02 8.54
N GLU A 9 -11.04 -20.03 9.87
CA GLU A 9 -10.86 -18.82 10.69
C GLU A 9 -9.54 -18.10 10.39
N ALA A 10 -8.45 -18.84 10.18
CA ALA A 10 -7.15 -18.28 9.83
C ALA A 10 -7.14 -17.72 8.41
N ARG A 11 -7.80 -18.41 7.46
CA ARG A 11 -7.97 -17.93 6.08
C ARG A 11 -8.71 -16.59 6.06
N LEU A 12 -9.82 -16.51 6.81
CA LEU A 12 -10.65 -15.32 6.88
C LEU A 12 -9.89 -14.12 7.46
N ILE A 13 -9.17 -14.32 8.57
CA ILE A 13 -8.34 -13.26 9.17
C ILE A 13 -7.31 -12.73 8.17
N ALA A 14 -6.59 -13.64 7.49
CA ALA A 14 -5.59 -13.26 6.49
C ALA A 14 -6.22 -12.50 5.32
N THR A 15 -7.40 -12.90 4.84
CA THR A 15 -8.12 -12.20 3.77
C THR A 15 -8.54 -10.80 4.21
N ILE A 16 -9.06 -10.63 5.43
CA ILE A 16 -9.44 -9.32 5.97
C ILE A 16 -8.21 -8.41 6.08
N GLU A 17 -7.10 -8.92 6.61
CA GLU A 17 -5.85 -8.17 6.73
C GLU A 17 -5.30 -7.74 5.35
N GLN A 18 -5.37 -8.62 4.36
CA GLN A 18 -4.97 -8.30 2.99
C GLN A 18 -5.84 -7.21 2.37
N ILE A 19 -7.16 -7.26 2.59
CA ILE A 19 -8.08 -6.22 2.12
C ILE A 19 -7.75 -4.90 2.81
N ASP A 20 -7.70 -4.88 4.13
CA ASP A 20 -7.46 -3.67 4.93
C ASP A 20 -6.17 -2.96 4.51
N ARG A 21 -5.08 -3.73 4.38
CA ARG A 21 -3.79 -3.20 3.92
C ARG A 21 -3.82 -2.68 2.48
N ALA A 22 -4.62 -3.28 1.61
CA ALA A 22 -4.69 -2.90 0.20
C ALA A 22 -5.62 -1.71 -0.06
N VAL A 23 -6.64 -1.49 0.78
CA VAL A 23 -7.68 -0.48 0.54
C VAL A 23 -7.67 0.66 1.55
N GLY A 24 -6.98 0.52 2.68
CA GLY A 24 -6.78 1.59 3.65
C GLY A 24 -5.96 2.71 3.04
N ILE A 25 -6.58 3.85 2.72
CA ILE A 25 -5.94 4.99 2.08
C ILE A 25 -6.23 6.31 2.80
N VAL A 26 -5.32 7.27 2.63
CA VAL A 26 -5.44 8.63 3.17
C VAL A 26 -5.03 9.67 2.13
N PRO A 27 -5.62 10.88 2.14
CA PRO A 27 -5.20 11.94 1.23
C PRO A 27 -3.85 12.54 1.67
N ARG A 28 -3.06 13.00 0.67
CA ARG A 28 -1.77 13.65 0.87
C ARG A 28 -1.90 14.83 1.83
N GLY A 29 -1.05 14.86 2.86
CA GLY A 29 -1.01 15.96 3.82
C GLY A 29 -2.06 15.88 4.94
N ALA A 30 -2.94 14.87 4.98
CA ALA A 30 -3.83 14.63 6.13
C ALA A 30 -3.08 14.17 7.37
N PHE A 31 -1.90 13.56 7.20
CA PHE A 31 -1.01 13.18 8.27
C PHE A 31 0.36 13.80 8.05
N VAL A 32 1.06 14.08 9.14
CA VAL A 32 2.40 14.68 9.16
C VAL A 32 3.32 13.82 10.03
N LYS A 33 4.46 13.44 9.49
CA LYS A 33 5.54 12.77 10.20
C LYS A 33 6.55 13.81 10.70
N THR A 34 6.77 13.77 12.00
CA THR A 34 7.79 14.58 12.68
C THR A 34 9.20 14.04 12.41
N PRO A 35 10.26 14.85 12.57
CA PRO A 35 11.64 14.37 12.46
C PRO A 35 11.99 13.23 13.44
N LEU A 36 11.29 13.15 14.57
CA LEU A 36 11.43 12.06 15.55
C LEU A 36 10.68 10.77 15.15
N GLY A 37 10.00 10.78 14.01
CA GLY A 37 9.30 9.63 13.44
C GLY A 37 7.84 9.47 13.87
N SER A 38 7.36 10.23 14.86
CA SER A 38 5.94 10.21 15.25
C SER A 38 5.05 10.81 14.16
N VAL A 39 3.87 10.20 13.95
CA VAL A 39 2.88 10.58 12.93
C VAL A 39 1.64 11.12 13.64
N HIS A 40 1.13 12.26 13.16
CA HIS A 40 -0.06 12.93 13.72
C HIS A 40 -0.99 13.36 12.59
N GLU A 41 -2.28 13.48 12.89
CA GLU A 41 -3.20 14.19 12.02
C GLU A 41 -2.77 15.64 11.83
N ASN A 42 -2.81 16.09 10.58
CA ASN A 42 -2.53 17.48 10.24
C ASN A 42 -3.78 18.33 10.47
N ARG A 43 -3.81 19.06 11.58
CA ARG A 43 -4.93 19.96 11.92
C ARG A 43 -5.17 21.10 10.92
N HIS A 44 -4.23 21.36 10.02
CA HIS A 44 -4.38 22.36 8.95
C HIS A 44 -4.85 21.75 7.62
N PHE A 45 -5.09 20.44 7.58
CA PHE A 45 -5.60 19.79 6.38
C PHE A 45 -7.10 20.04 6.24
N GLU A 46 -7.47 20.81 5.23
CA GLU A 46 -8.87 21.20 4.95
C GLU A 46 -9.53 20.33 3.86
N GLY A 47 -8.84 19.27 3.42
CA GLY A 47 -9.27 18.44 2.30
C GLY A 47 -8.46 18.70 1.03
N LEU A 48 -8.64 17.81 0.05
CA LEU A 48 -8.08 17.98 -1.29
C LEU A 48 -8.94 18.92 -2.12
N SER A 49 -8.34 19.68 -3.03
CA SER A 49 -9.11 20.35 -4.08
C SER A 49 -9.79 19.34 -5.01
N LEU A 50 -10.82 19.76 -5.73
CA LEU A 50 -11.52 18.90 -6.69
C LEU A 50 -10.56 18.34 -7.79
N VAL A 51 -9.52 19.09 -8.12
CA VAL A 51 -8.52 18.68 -9.13
C VAL A 51 -7.58 17.61 -8.56
N GLU A 52 -7.18 17.75 -7.30
CA GLU A 52 -6.32 16.76 -6.61
C GLU A 52 -7.08 15.50 -6.25
N ALA A 53 -8.33 15.62 -5.80
CA ALA A 53 -9.18 14.47 -5.46
C ALA A 53 -9.40 13.49 -6.61
N LYS A 54 -9.12 13.90 -7.86
CA LYS A 54 -9.19 13.04 -9.06
C LYS A 54 -7.87 12.35 -9.40
N LYS A 55 -6.77 12.64 -8.69
CA LYS A 55 -5.44 12.13 -8.97
C LYS A 55 -5.06 11.06 -7.95
N LEU A 56 -4.66 9.88 -8.43
CA LEU A 56 -4.16 8.82 -7.55
C LEU A 56 -2.92 9.26 -6.75
N SER A 57 -2.07 10.14 -7.32
CA SER A 57 -0.91 10.71 -6.62
C SER A 57 -1.25 11.60 -5.42
N SER A 58 -2.53 11.98 -5.26
CA SER A 58 -3.01 12.71 -4.09
C SER A 58 -3.46 11.79 -2.94
N TYR A 59 -3.31 10.48 -3.09
CA TYR A 59 -3.67 9.47 -2.09
C TYR A 59 -2.52 8.51 -1.81
N PHE A 60 -2.47 8.03 -0.57
CA PHE A 60 -1.42 7.17 -0.05
C PHE A 60 -2.00 5.98 0.70
N HIS A 61 -1.32 4.84 0.65
CA HIS A 61 -1.63 3.66 1.46
C HIS A 61 -1.39 3.95 2.94
N PHE A 62 -2.39 3.69 3.79
CA PHE A 62 -2.33 3.91 5.23
C PHE A 62 -1.79 2.69 5.99
N THR A 63 -0.61 2.25 5.56
CA THR A 63 0.16 1.14 6.15
C THR A 63 1.65 1.50 6.14
N GLU A 64 2.48 0.71 6.82
CA GLU A 64 3.93 0.84 6.71
C GLU A 64 4.38 0.80 5.23
N PRO A 65 5.16 1.79 4.77
CA PRO A 65 5.56 1.90 3.37
C PRO A 65 6.59 0.84 2.99
N VAL A 66 6.36 0.20 1.85
CA VAL A 66 7.22 -0.83 1.26
C VAL A 66 8.07 -0.22 0.13
N ASN A 67 7.47 0.62 -0.71
CA ASN A 67 8.07 1.06 -1.97
C ASN A 67 8.92 2.33 -1.84
N LEU A 68 8.69 3.16 -0.83
CA LEU A 68 9.49 4.37 -0.57
C LEU A 68 10.99 4.11 -0.47
N LYS A 69 11.38 2.95 0.08
CA LYS A 69 12.80 2.57 0.21
C LYS A 69 13.46 2.38 -1.16
N ASN A 70 12.68 1.93 -2.14
CA ASN A 70 13.13 1.58 -3.49
C ASN A 70 13.21 2.77 -4.45
N LYS A 71 12.72 3.95 -4.04
CA LYS A 71 12.82 5.17 -4.85
C LYS A 71 14.27 5.61 -5.09
N THR A 72 14.53 6.07 -6.31
CA THR A 72 15.80 6.68 -6.73
C THR A 72 16.08 7.98 -5.98
N LEU A 73 17.34 8.46 -6.04
CA LEU A 73 17.72 9.72 -5.41
C LEU A 73 16.96 10.92 -6.00
N LEU A 74 16.74 10.92 -7.32
CA LEU A 74 16.02 12.00 -8.01
C LEU A 74 14.55 12.05 -7.59
N GLU A 75 13.89 10.89 -7.46
CA GLU A 75 12.52 10.82 -6.97
C GLU A 75 12.42 11.27 -5.52
N LYS A 76 13.35 10.84 -4.66
CA LYS A 76 13.40 11.25 -3.25
C LYS A 76 13.61 12.75 -3.09
N ALA A 77 14.36 13.39 -3.99
CA ALA A 77 14.59 14.84 -3.95
C ALA A 77 13.31 15.66 -4.19
N ASN A 78 12.28 15.07 -4.81
CA ASN A 78 10.99 15.72 -5.05
C ASN A 78 9.95 15.47 -3.94
N LEU A 79 10.28 14.64 -2.94
CA LEU A 79 9.37 14.33 -1.84
C LEU A 79 9.55 15.31 -0.69
N ASP A 80 8.46 15.66 -0.03
CA ASP A 80 8.48 16.27 1.29
C ASP A 80 8.48 15.16 2.34
N PRO A 81 9.58 14.94 3.11
CA PRO A 81 9.67 13.83 4.06
C PRO A 81 8.62 13.85 5.17
N SER A 82 7.98 15.01 5.40
CA SER A 82 6.98 15.18 6.44
C SER A 82 5.58 14.74 6.01
N ILE A 83 5.25 14.85 4.72
CA ILE A 83 3.91 14.50 4.20
C ILE A 83 3.92 13.38 3.16
N ASP A 84 5.07 13.08 2.54
CA ASP A 84 5.27 12.02 1.55
C ASP A 84 6.00 10.81 2.15
N PHE A 85 5.63 10.44 3.38
CA PHE A 85 6.25 9.36 4.15
C PHE A 85 5.53 8.00 4.00
N LEU A 86 4.50 7.92 3.17
CA LEU A 86 3.75 6.71 2.83
C LEU A 86 3.93 6.36 1.34
N ASP A 87 3.43 5.19 0.91
CA ASP A 87 3.42 4.80 -0.49
C ASP A 87 2.23 5.43 -1.23
N SER A 88 2.50 6.09 -2.37
CA SER A 88 1.48 6.73 -3.21
C SER A 88 0.76 5.71 -4.10
N LEU A 89 -0.54 5.92 -4.36
CA LEU A 89 -1.34 5.10 -5.27
C LEU A 89 -1.01 5.32 -6.76
N GLU A 90 -0.20 6.33 -7.09
CA GLU A 90 0.12 6.70 -8.48
C GLU A 90 0.69 5.54 -9.31
N HIS A 91 1.38 4.61 -8.65
CA HIS A 91 2.07 3.49 -9.29
C HIS A 91 1.42 2.16 -8.98
N ASP A 92 0.21 2.15 -8.41
CA ASP A 92 -0.52 0.92 -8.15
C ASP A 92 -0.90 0.26 -9.47
N ILE A 93 -0.55 -1.02 -9.60
CA ILE A 93 -0.91 -1.85 -10.73
C ILE A 93 -2.01 -2.80 -10.24
N PRO A 94 -3.24 -2.69 -10.78
CA PRO A 94 -4.27 -3.67 -10.49
C PRO A 94 -3.78 -5.06 -10.87
N ARG A 95 -3.76 -6.00 -9.93
CA ARG A 95 -3.54 -7.40 -10.28
C ARG A 95 -4.75 -7.87 -11.09
N GLU A 96 -4.51 -8.33 -12.31
CA GLU A 96 -5.56 -9.04 -13.04
C GLU A 96 -5.95 -10.29 -12.26
N PHE A 97 -7.23 -10.64 -12.29
CA PHE A 97 -7.75 -11.84 -11.64
C PHE A 97 -7.30 -13.09 -12.44
N GLY A 98 -6.01 -13.44 -12.36
CA GLY A 98 -5.43 -14.53 -13.15
C GLY A 98 -3.89 -14.67 -13.13
N ASP A 99 -3.13 -13.64 -12.74
CA ASP A 99 -1.66 -13.65 -12.94
C ASP A 99 -0.85 -14.39 -11.85
N GLU A 100 -1.52 -15.10 -10.94
CA GLU A 100 -0.91 -16.14 -10.10
C GLU A 100 -1.41 -17.54 -10.48
N VAL A 101 -1.30 -17.88 -11.76
CA VAL A 101 -0.94 -19.25 -12.12
C VAL A 101 0.37 -19.18 -12.88
N LYS A 102 1.48 -19.16 -12.14
CA LYS A 102 2.74 -19.59 -12.72
C LYS A 102 2.54 -21.04 -13.14
N GLU A 103 2.70 -21.33 -14.43
CA GLU A 103 2.83 -22.70 -14.95
C GLU A 103 4.06 -23.37 -14.32
N GLU A 104 3.98 -23.76 -13.06
CA GLU A 104 4.83 -24.81 -12.53
C GLU A 104 4.23 -26.14 -12.98
N GLN A 105 4.67 -26.55 -14.17
CA GLN A 105 4.81 -27.94 -14.63
C GLN A 105 4.01 -28.97 -13.83
N PHE A 106 2.75 -29.18 -14.21
CA PHE A 106 2.13 -30.49 -14.03
C PHE A 106 2.79 -31.47 -15.01
N HIS A 107 3.97 -31.99 -14.64
CA HIS A 107 4.45 -33.24 -15.22
C HIS A 107 3.71 -34.38 -14.51
N PHE A 108 2.46 -34.63 -14.92
CA PHE A 108 1.84 -35.92 -14.67
C PHE A 108 2.49 -36.92 -15.62
N SER A 109 3.42 -37.71 -15.11
CA SER A 109 3.74 -38.99 -15.73
C SER A 109 2.51 -39.89 -15.61
N ILE A 110 2.01 -40.33 -16.76
CA ILE A 110 1.04 -41.42 -16.91
C ILE A 110 1.70 -42.72 -16.45
#